data_AF-A0A1S3Y9R2-F1
#
_entry.id   AF-A0A1S3Y9R2-F1
#
_cell.length_a   1.000
_cell.length_b   1.000
_cell.length_c   1.000
_cell.angle_alpha   90.00
_cell.angle_beta   90.00
_cell.angle_gamma   90.00
#
_symmetry.space_group_name_H-M   'P 1'
#
loop_
_entity.id
_entity.type
_entity.pdbx_description
1 polymer ?
#
loop_
_entity_poly.entity_id
_entity_poly.type
_entity_poly.pdbx_seq_one_letter_code
_entity_poly.pdbx_strand_id
1 'polypeptide(L)'
;MLIHGLVDKVIAGVMEFLSLRIPPFIRIDLLQTIFTQALSLDKKYVNWTLTVASVHGSRAPLPFIKSVEVSFSECQNMKATVLHKQPLQLKRRTVKNANPFNVKLKLNFSDGCKCSSAEIKIPVDFKISSHVFKDDKDSILQNLRESAIVDPHCGQAAVIEKKVIMVPKSEIMVHAIVTNIVKFDRNCGDLSNGSLKRKCVGFNGIIPSRKRSNGRKPRVLNGR
;
A
#
# COMPACT_ATOMS: atom_id res chain seq x y z
N MET A 1 -23.21 52.46 5.31
CA MET A 1 -23.91 51.18 5.63
C MET A 1 -23.17 50.07 4.89
N LEU A 2 -22.35 49.31 5.61
CA LEU A 2 -21.37 48.36 5.06
C LEU A 2 -22.05 46.97 4.94
N ILE A 3 -22.37 46.53 3.72
CA ILE A 3 -23.03 45.24 3.44
C ILE A 3 -21.96 44.15 3.29
N HIS A 4 -21.38 43.65 4.38
CA HIS A 4 -20.37 42.55 4.32
C HIS A 4 -20.95 41.16 4.64
N GLY A 5 -22.02 41.08 5.44
CA GLY A 5 -22.49 39.79 5.99
C GLY A 5 -23.09 38.79 4.99
N LEU A 6 -23.58 39.25 3.83
CA LEU A 6 -24.12 38.36 2.77
C LEU A 6 -23.01 37.84 1.85
N VAL A 7 -22.03 38.67 1.52
CA VAL A 7 -20.91 38.30 0.66
C VAL A 7 -20.00 37.32 1.38
N ASP A 8 -19.63 37.59 2.63
CA ASP A 8 -18.72 36.71 3.39
C ASP A 8 -19.30 35.31 3.58
N LYS A 9 -20.64 35.20 3.71
CA LYS A 9 -21.33 33.91 3.85
C LYS A 9 -21.42 33.14 2.53
N VAL A 10 -21.58 33.86 1.41
CA VAL A 10 -21.52 33.26 0.06
C VAL A 10 -20.10 32.81 -0.24
N ILE A 11 -19.10 33.64 0.04
CA ILE A 11 -17.69 33.29 -0.15
C ILE A 11 -17.31 32.11 0.74
N ALA A 12 -17.74 32.06 1.99
CA ALA A 12 -17.51 30.90 2.85
C ALA A 12 -18.13 29.61 2.28
N GLY A 13 -19.39 29.66 1.81
CA GLY A 13 -20.05 28.51 1.20
C GLY A 13 -19.41 28.08 -0.13
N VAL A 14 -18.96 29.03 -0.95
CA VAL A 14 -18.23 28.77 -2.20
C VAL A 14 -16.85 28.18 -1.90
N MET A 15 -16.14 28.69 -0.89
CA MET A 15 -14.83 28.17 -0.48
C MET A 15 -14.91 26.76 0.13
N GLU A 16 -16.03 26.43 0.80
CA GLU A 16 -16.33 25.08 1.26
C GLU A 16 -16.66 24.15 0.08
N PHE A 17 -17.47 24.60 -0.88
CA PHE A 17 -17.78 23.84 -2.10
C PHE A 17 -16.55 23.62 -2.99
N LEU A 18 -15.67 24.62 -3.09
CA LEU A 18 -14.39 24.54 -3.78
C LEU A 18 -13.28 23.92 -2.92
N SER A 19 -13.58 23.44 -1.71
CA SER A 19 -12.61 22.72 -0.87
C SER A 19 -12.36 21.31 -1.42
N LEU A 20 -11.69 21.26 -2.57
CA LEU A 20 -11.22 20.04 -3.17
C LEU A 20 -10.17 19.43 -2.22
N ARG A 21 -10.54 18.31 -1.58
CA ARG A 21 -9.59 17.50 -0.82
C ARG A 21 -8.70 16.77 -1.82
N ILE A 22 -7.40 17.04 -1.77
CA ILE A 22 -6.44 16.29 -2.57
C ILE A 22 -6.40 14.87 -1.99
N PRO A 23 -6.70 13.83 -2.79
CA PRO A 23 -6.63 12.46 -2.30
C PRO A 23 -5.19 12.12 -1.91
N PRO A 24 -4.99 11.23 -0.93
CA PRO A 24 -3.65 10.80 -0.55
C PRO A 24 -2.95 10.14 -1.74
N PHE A 25 -1.68 10.46 -1.93
CA PHE A 25 -0.85 9.80 -2.92
C PHE A 25 -0.25 8.51 -2.32
N ILE A 26 -0.43 7.40 -3.02
CA ILE A 26 0.02 6.08 -2.58
C ILE A 26 1.04 5.55 -3.60
N ARG A 27 2.29 5.43 -3.17
CA ARG A 27 3.36 4.83 -3.96
C ARG A 27 3.34 3.32 -3.76
N ILE A 28 3.22 2.61 -4.87
CA ILE A 28 3.33 1.15 -4.92
C ILE A 28 4.55 0.81 -5.77
N ASP A 29 5.49 0.07 -5.20
CA ASP A 29 6.64 -0.46 -5.93
C ASP A 29 6.46 -1.97 -6.15
N LEU A 30 7.03 -2.47 -7.25
CA LEU A 30 6.91 -3.86 -7.67
C LEU A 30 8.25 -4.58 -7.54
N LEU A 31 8.20 -5.83 -7.11
CA LEU A 31 9.34 -6.77 -7.17
C LEU A 31 8.87 -8.15 -7.61
N GLN A 32 9.82 -8.98 -8.03
CA GLN A 32 9.58 -10.39 -8.30
C GLN A 32 10.43 -11.27 -7.38
N THR A 33 9.82 -12.33 -6.86
CA THR A 33 10.53 -13.44 -6.20
C THR A 33 10.55 -14.63 -7.14
N ILE A 34 11.76 -15.10 -7.45
CA ILE A 34 12.01 -16.24 -8.33
C ILE A 34 12.53 -17.38 -7.47
N PHE A 35 11.75 -18.44 -7.35
CA PHE A 35 12.14 -19.67 -6.67
C PHE A 35 12.45 -20.73 -7.72
N THR A 36 13.71 -21.16 -7.82
CA THR A 36 14.14 -22.21 -8.74
C THR A 36 14.62 -23.41 -7.94
N GLN A 37 14.25 -24.62 -8.36
CA GLN A 37 14.69 -25.85 -7.72
C GLN A 37 15.20 -26.90 -8.71
N ALA A 38 16.17 -27.67 -8.27
CA ALA A 38 16.74 -28.81 -8.97
C ALA A 38 16.96 -29.96 -8.00
N LEU A 39 16.62 -31.18 -8.43
CA LEU A 39 16.94 -32.39 -7.67
C LEU A 39 18.45 -32.61 -7.69
N SER A 40 19.00 -33.06 -6.56
CA SER A 40 20.38 -33.52 -6.50
C SER A 40 20.55 -34.83 -7.29
N LEU A 41 21.79 -35.15 -7.66
CA LEU A 41 22.13 -36.37 -8.40
C LEU A 41 21.70 -37.64 -7.66
N ASP A 42 21.86 -37.64 -6.33
CA ASP A 42 21.44 -38.74 -5.45
C ASP A 42 19.93 -38.75 -5.16
N LYS A 43 19.17 -37.78 -5.68
CA LYS A 43 17.70 -37.61 -5.52
C LYS A 43 17.21 -37.49 -4.07
N LYS A 44 18.11 -37.43 -3.09
CA LYS A 44 17.80 -37.29 -1.65
C LYS A 44 17.52 -35.84 -1.28
N TYR A 45 18.14 -34.91 -1.99
CA TYR A 45 18.08 -33.48 -1.70
C TYR A 45 17.48 -32.68 -2.86
N VAL A 46 17.00 -31.49 -2.52
CA VAL A 46 16.60 -30.46 -3.47
C VAL A 46 17.53 -29.28 -3.26
N ASN A 47 18.27 -28.91 -4.31
CA ASN A 47 18.99 -27.64 -4.36
C ASN A 47 18.01 -26.59 -4.85
N TRP A 48 17.81 -25.55 -4.07
CA TRP A 48 16.90 -24.47 -4.44
C TRP A 48 17.54 -23.11 -4.24
N THR A 49 17.06 -22.17 -5.04
CA THR A 49 17.54 -20.81 -5.11
C THR A 49 16.35 -19.87 -5.07
N LEU A 50 16.32 -18.97 -4.10
CA LEU A 50 15.35 -17.89 -4.01
C LEU A 50 16.04 -16.58 -4.39
N THR A 51 15.53 -15.89 -5.40
CA THR A 51 16.08 -14.63 -5.89
C THR A 51 15.01 -13.55 -5.80
N VAL A 52 15.35 -12.40 -5.21
CA VAL A 52 14.55 -11.18 -5.25
C VAL A 52 15.10 -10.30 -6.37
N ALA A 53 14.27 -9.96 -7.35
CA ALA A 53 14.66 -9.22 -8.54
C ALA A 53 13.61 -8.17 -8.93
N SER A 54 14.00 -7.25 -9.81
CA SER A 54 13.10 -6.24 -10.38
C SER A 54 12.18 -6.86 -11.43
N VAL A 55 10.94 -6.40 -11.52
CA VAL A 55 10.00 -6.79 -12.58
C VAL A 55 10.48 -6.41 -13.98
N HIS A 56 11.38 -5.43 -14.07
CA HIS A 56 11.98 -4.98 -15.33
C HIS A 56 13.16 -5.84 -15.79
N GLY A 57 13.56 -6.85 -15.01
CA GLY A 57 14.61 -7.79 -15.38
C GLY A 57 15.49 -8.22 -14.20
N SER A 58 16.16 -9.36 -14.34
CA SER A 58 17.00 -9.95 -13.27
C SER A 58 18.27 -9.15 -12.95
N ARG A 59 18.72 -8.31 -13.88
CA ARG A 59 19.87 -7.39 -13.71
C ARG A 59 19.45 -5.96 -13.42
N ALA A 60 18.15 -5.66 -13.48
CA ALA A 60 17.67 -4.33 -13.22
C ALA A 60 17.73 -4.05 -11.70
N PRO A 61 18.20 -2.86 -11.29
CA PRO A 61 18.32 -2.55 -9.89
C PRO A 61 16.95 -2.48 -9.20
N LEU A 62 16.94 -2.82 -7.91
CA LEU A 62 15.81 -2.60 -7.00
C LEU A 62 16.13 -1.39 -6.11
N PRO A 63 15.91 -0.14 -6.59
CA PRO A 63 16.39 1.05 -5.90
C PRO A 63 15.74 1.28 -4.54
N PHE A 64 14.50 0.82 -4.36
CA PHE A 64 13.74 0.97 -3.12
C PHE A 64 14.11 -0.07 -2.05
N ILE A 65 14.97 -1.05 -2.35
CA ILE A 65 15.39 -2.11 -1.42
C ILE A 65 16.87 -1.93 -1.08
N LYS A 66 17.16 -1.75 0.21
CA LYS A 66 18.52 -1.65 0.76
C LYS A 66 19.11 -3.03 1.08
N SER A 67 18.30 -3.93 1.66
CA SER A 67 18.70 -5.30 1.96
C SER A 67 17.49 -6.20 2.16
N VAL A 68 17.68 -7.51 2.08
CA VAL A 68 16.63 -8.49 2.34
C VAL A 68 17.09 -9.46 3.40
N GLU A 69 16.41 -9.48 4.54
CA GLU A 69 16.61 -10.47 5.58
C GLU A 69 15.69 -11.66 5.32
N VAL A 70 16.29 -12.85 5.25
CA VAL A 70 15.59 -14.10 4.99
C VAL A 70 15.61 -14.94 6.26
N SER A 71 14.42 -15.31 6.72
CA SER A 71 14.23 -16.18 7.88
C SER A 71 13.27 -17.32 7.53
N PHE A 72 13.32 -18.38 8.34
CA PHE A 72 12.59 -19.62 8.10
C PHE A 72 11.67 -19.90 9.28
N SER A 73 10.54 -20.57 9.04
CA SER A 73 9.75 -21.15 10.12
C SER A 73 10.61 -22.12 10.95
N GLU A 74 10.39 -22.15 12.27
CA GLU A 74 11.22 -22.84 13.28
C GLU A 74 11.56 -24.31 12.96
N CYS A 75 10.73 -25.01 12.19
CA CYS A 75 10.90 -26.42 11.85
C CYS A 75 12.12 -26.74 10.95
N GLN A 76 12.91 -25.76 10.52
CA GLN A 76 13.88 -25.95 9.44
C GLN A 76 15.35 -25.98 9.83
N ASN A 77 15.72 -25.65 11.08
CA ASN A 77 17.12 -25.53 11.53
C ASN A 77 18.03 -24.71 10.59
N MET A 78 17.45 -23.85 9.74
CA MET A 78 18.20 -23.05 8.77
C MET A 78 18.54 -21.70 9.38
N LYS A 79 19.81 -21.30 9.22
CA LYS A 79 20.26 -19.99 9.68
C LYS A 79 19.67 -18.88 8.81
N ALA A 80 19.05 -17.89 9.47
CA ALA A 80 18.64 -16.64 8.86
C ALA A 80 19.82 -15.93 8.17
N THR A 81 19.57 -15.18 7.11
CA THR A 81 20.64 -14.55 6.33
C THR A 81 20.17 -13.22 5.77
N VAL A 82 21.05 -12.22 5.80
CA VAL A 82 20.80 -10.90 5.21
C VAL A 82 21.52 -10.78 3.88
N LEU A 83 20.78 -10.39 2.84
CA LEU A 83 21.25 -10.21 1.47
C LEU A 83 21.41 -8.71 1.22
N HIS A 84 22.64 -8.26 0.97
CA HIS A 84 22.97 -6.85 0.75
C HIS A 84 23.35 -6.52 -0.70
N LYS A 85 23.89 -7.50 -1.43
CA LYS A 85 24.41 -7.31 -2.78
C LYS A 85 23.44 -7.89 -3.80
N GLN A 86 23.22 -7.16 -4.88
CA GLN A 86 22.49 -7.67 -6.03
C GLN A 86 23.39 -8.64 -6.85
N PRO A 87 22.84 -9.73 -7.40
CA PRO A 87 21.46 -10.18 -7.27
C PRO A 87 21.17 -10.70 -5.85
N LEU A 88 20.03 -10.29 -5.29
CA LEU A 88 19.61 -10.67 -3.93
C LEU A 88 19.17 -12.14 -3.93
N GLN A 89 20.16 -13.03 -3.84
CA GLN A 89 19.99 -14.46 -4.05
C GLN A 89 20.39 -15.27 -2.82
N LEU A 90 19.52 -16.20 -2.45
CA LEU A 90 19.75 -17.20 -1.43
C LEU A 90 19.80 -18.58 -2.08
N LYS A 91 20.90 -19.31 -1.86
CA LYS A 91 21.04 -20.72 -2.25
C LYS A 91 21.02 -21.61 -1.02
N ARG A 92 20.22 -22.67 -1.06
CA ARG A 92 20.08 -23.64 0.02
C ARG A 92 19.85 -25.04 -0.53
N ARG A 93 20.08 -26.02 0.35
CA ARG A 93 19.83 -27.43 0.10
C ARG A 93 18.93 -27.97 1.19
N THR A 94 17.89 -28.68 0.81
CA THR A 94 16.91 -29.30 1.71
C THR A 94 16.72 -30.76 1.38
N VAL A 95 16.28 -31.54 2.36
CA VAL A 95 15.83 -32.92 2.13
C VAL A 95 14.57 -32.88 1.27
N LYS A 96 14.48 -33.74 0.26
CA LYS A 96 13.36 -33.77 -0.70
C LYS A 96 11.99 -33.96 -0.03
N ASN A 97 11.94 -34.78 1.01
CA ASN A 97 10.71 -35.12 1.72
C ASN A 97 10.41 -34.16 2.89
N ALA A 98 11.07 -33.00 2.94
CA ALA A 98 10.77 -32.00 3.94
C ALA A 98 9.31 -31.53 3.81
N ASN A 99 8.65 -31.29 4.95
CA ASN A 99 7.32 -30.71 4.98
C ASN A 99 7.33 -29.31 4.34
N PRO A 100 6.22 -28.88 3.71
CA PRO A 100 6.06 -27.52 3.23
C PRO A 100 6.29 -26.51 4.36
N PHE A 101 6.89 -25.39 4.02
CA PHE A 101 7.32 -24.38 4.99
C PHE A 101 7.22 -22.98 4.41
N ASN A 102 7.29 -21.98 5.28
CA ASN A 102 7.25 -20.59 4.86
C ASN A 102 8.62 -19.94 5.03
N VAL A 103 9.09 -19.29 3.97
CA VAL A 103 10.23 -18.39 4.01
C VAL A 103 9.69 -16.98 4.22
N LYS A 104 10.12 -16.34 5.31
CA LYS A 104 9.79 -14.95 5.60
C LYS A 104 10.89 -14.06 5.04
N LEU A 105 10.51 -13.16 4.14
CA LEU A 105 11.40 -12.15 3.57
C LEU A 105 11.06 -10.81 4.20
N LYS A 106 11.98 -10.29 5.01
CA LYS A 106 11.91 -8.91 5.52
C LYS A 106 12.71 -8.02 4.58
N LEU A 107 12.00 -7.21 3.82
CA LEU A 107 12.51 -6.26 2.84
C LEU A 107 12.84 -4.96 3.57
N ASN A 108 14.12 -4.65 3.74
CA ASN A 108 14.54 -3.39 4.33
C ASN A 108 14.63 -2.33 3.22
N PHE A 109 13.89 -1.24 3.38
CA PHE A 109 13.76 -0.22 2.35
C PHE A 109 14.91 0.79 2.35
N SER A 110 15.11 1.43 1.21
CA SER A 110 16.06 2.52 1.01
C SER A 110 15.49 3.85 1.51
N ASP A 111 16.38 4.84 1.64
CA ASP A 111 16.02 6.21 2.02
C ASP A 111 15.09 6.80 0.94
N GLY A 112 13.82 7.02 1.27
CA GLY A 112 12.76 7.45 0.34
C GLY A 112 11.43 6.70 0.49
N CYS A 113 11.43 5.57 1.19
CA CYS A 113 10.21 4.91 1.65
C CYS A 113 9.78 5.48 3.01
N LYS A 114 8.46 5.52 3.29
CA LYS A 114 7.94 5.99 4.59
C LYS A 114 8.19 4.97 5.71
N CYS A 115 8.24 3.69 5.36
CA CYS A 115 8.53 2.60 6.29
C CYS A 115 9.98 2.13 6.15
N SER A 116 10.50 1.56 7.24
CA SER A 116 11.85 0.97 7.28
C SER A 116 11.90 -0.42 6.66
N SER A 117 10.82 -1.20 6.76
CA SER A 117 10.75 -2.54 6.19
C SER A 117 9.33 -3.03 5.94
N ALA A 118 9.19 -4.04 5.09
CA ALA A 118 7.97 -4.84 4.94
C ALA A 118 8.30 -6.34 5.03
N GLU A 119 7.32 -7.16 5.42
CA GLU A 119 7.47 -8.61 5.48
C GLU A 119 6.57 -9.28 4.43
N ILE A 120 7.14 -10.15 3.61
CA ILE A 120 6.39 -11.03 2.71
C ILE A 120 6.69 -12.49 3.03
N LYS A 121 5.67 -13.34 2.90
CA LYS A 121 5.77 -14.78 3.17
C LYS A 121 5.73 -15.53 1.85
N ILE A 122 6.74 -16.36 1.62
CA ILE A 122 6.85 -17.20 0.44
C ILE A 122 6.63 -18.65 0.87
N PRO A 123 5.50 -19.28 0.48
CA PRO A 123 5.30 -20.69 0.73
C PRO A 123 6.25 -21.49 -0.15
N VAL A 124 6.98 -22.42 0.45
CA VAL A 124 7.87 -23.35 -0.24
C VAL A 124 7.31 -24.76 -0.11
N ASP A 125 6.92 -25.31 -1.25
CA ASP A 125 6.58 -26.71 -1.41
C ASP A 125 7.35 -27.28 -2.61
N PHE A 126 8.08 -28.37 -2.39
CA PHE A 126 8.84 -29.03 -3.46
C PHE A 126 7.93 -29.87 -4.37
N LYS A 127 6.70 -30.15 -3.94
CA LYS A 127 5.61 -30.69 -4.76
C LYS A 127 5.01 -29.51 -5.52
N ILE A 128 5.13 -29.50 -6.86
CA ILE A 128 4.62 -28.39 -7.67
C ILE A 128 3.11 -28.38 -7.55
N SER A 129 2.56 -27.27 -7.09
CA SER A 129 1.22 -26.88 -7.50
C SER A 129 1.34 -26.17 -8.86
N SER A 130 0.67 -26.70 -9.89
CA SER A 130 0.65 -26.16 -11.26
C SER A 130 -0.21 -24.89 -11.38
N HIS A 131 -0.56 -24.26 -10.27
CA HIS A 131 -1.47 -23.14 -10.24
C HIS A 131 -0.77 -21.88 -10.75
N VAL A 132 -0.91 -21.61 -12.05
CA VAL A 132 -0.65 -20.30 -12.63
C VAL A 132 -1.80 -19.39 -12.22
N PHE A 133 -1.47 -18.26 -11.60
CA PHE A 133 -2.46 -17.30 -11.12
C PHE A 133 -2.18 -15.96 -11.76
N LYS A 134 -3.19 -15.43 -12.45
CA LYS A 134 -3.15 -14.12 -13.09
C LYS A 134 -4.51 -13.48 -12.88
N ASP A 135 -4.64 -12.86 -11.72
CA ASP A 135 -5.80 -12.05 -11.42
C ASP A 135 -5.76 -10.73 -12.18
N ASP A 136 -6.90 -10.02 -12.16
CA ASP A 136 -6.96 -8.65 -12.66
C ASP A 136 -6.03 -7.75 -11.83
N LYS A 137 -4.91 -7.38 -12.46
CA LYS A 137 -3.83 -6.62 -11.81
C LYS A 137 -4.33 -5.29 -11.29
N ASP A 138 -5.23 -4.65 -12.04
CA ASP A 138 -5.74 -3.34 -11.71
C ASP A 138 -6.65 -3.40 -10.48
N SER A 139 -7.51 -4.42 -10.39
CA SER A 139 -8.32 -4.69 -9.20
C SER A 139 -7.47 -4.93 -7.95
N ILE A 140 -6.39 -5.72 -8.04
CA ILE A 140 -5.50 -5.96 -6.89
C ILE A 140 -4.80 -4.67 -6.45
N LEU A 141 -4.28 -3.89 -7.40
CA LEU A 141 -3.61 -2.63 -7.10
C LEU A 141 -4.59 -1.61 -6.50
N GLN A 142 -5.82 -1.57 -6.99
CA GLN A 142 -6.87 -0.69 -6.48
C GLN A 142 -7.28 -1.10 -5.06
N ASN A 143 -7.49 -2.38 -4.79
CA ASN A 143 -7.77 -2.90 -3.44
C ASN A 143 -6.63 -2.58 -2.47
N LEU A 144 -5.37 -2.67 -2.92
CA LEU A 144 -4.20 -2.32 -2.12
C LEU A 144 -4.16 -0.82 -1.80
N ARG A 145 -4.54 0.04 -2.75
CA ARG A 145 -4.67 1.49 -2.52
C ARG A 145 -5.77 1.78 -1.50
N GLU A 146 -6.95 1.21 -1.68
CA GLU A 146 -8.09 1.43 -0.80
C GLU A 146 -7.79 0.96 0.63
N SER A 147 -7.16 -0.21 0.77
CA SER A 147 -6.70 -0.74 2.06
C SER A 147 -5.70 0.21 2.73
N ALA A 148 -4.78 0.79 1.97
CA ALA A 148 -3.84 1.81 2.44
C ALA A 148 -4.47 3.18 2.75
N ILE A 149 -5.71 3.44 2.30
CA ILE A 149 -6.47 4.64 2.71
C ILE A 149 -7.19 4.39 4.02
N VAL A 150 -7.87 3.23 4.12
CA VAL A 150 -8.67 2.84 5.29
C VAL A 150 -7.79 2.62 6.51
N ASP A 151 -6.73 1.83 6.34
CA ASP A 151 -5.70 1.61 7.36
C ASP A 151 -4.35 2.10 6.82
N PRO A 152 -3.98 3.36 7.09
CA PRO A 152 -2.84 4.01 6.48
C PRO A 152 -1.51 3.49 7.04
N HIS A 153 -1.11 2.30 6.59
CA HIS A 153 0.15 1.67 6.94
C HIS A 153 0.99 1.32 5.71
N CYS A 154 2.27 1.65 5.79
CA CYS A 154 3.27 1.32 4.79
C CYS A 154 3.75 -0.12 4.99
N GLY A 155 4.10 -0.81 3.90
CA GLY A 155 4.53 -2.20 3.91
C GLY A 155 3.43 -3.22 3.60
N GLN A 156 2.20 -2.77 3.31
CA GLN A 156 1.16 -3.63 2.74
C GLN A 156 1.66 -4.26 1.45
N ALA A 157 1.50 -5.58 1.33
CA ALA A 157 1.96 -6.33 0.17
C ALA A 157 0.86 -7.25 -0.37
N ALA A 158 0.79 -7.37 -1.70
CA ALA A 158 -0.11 -8.29 -2.39
C ALA A 158 0.60 -8.99 -3.55
N VAL A 159 0.25 -10.25 -3.81
CA VAL A 159 0.75 -11.00 -4.96
C VAL A 159 -0.15 -10.69 -6.16
N ILE A 160 0.45 -10.18 -7.24
CA ILE A 160 -0.27 -9.78 -8.46
C ILE A 160 -0.29 -10.92 -9.48
N GLU A 161 0.82 -11.63 -9.58
CA GLU A 161 1.02 -12.63 -10.63
C GLU A 161 1.86 -13.78 -10.09
N LYS A 162 1.48 -15.00 -10.44
CA LYS A 162 2.26 -16.21 -10.19
C LYS A 162 2.38 -17.02 -11.48
N LYS A 163 3.61 -17.20 -11.93
CA LYS A 163 3.96 -17.97 -13.12
C LYS A 163 4.84 -19.16 -12.73
N VAL A 164 4.50 -20.33 -13.25
CA VAL A 164 5.28 -21.56 -13.06
C VAL A 164 5.95 -21.94 -14.37
N ILE A 165 7.26 -22.18 -14.33
CA ILE A 165 8.08 -22.65 -15.45
C ILE A 165 8.54 -24.06 -15.10
N MET A 166 8.32 -25.03 -16.00
CA MET A 166 8.65 -26.42 -15.72
C MET A 166 10.10 -26.79 -15.99
N VAL A 167 10.76 -26.09 -16.92
CA VAL A 167 12.16 -26.36 -17.28
C VAL A 167 12.91 -25.03 -17.38
N PRO A 168 13.82 -24.72 -16.43
CA PRO A 168 14.01 -25.37 -15.14
C PRO A 168 12.80 -25.12 -14.21
N LYS A 169 12.55 -26.06 -13.30
CA LYS A 169 11.44 -26.02 -12.34
C LYS A 169 11.53 -24.76 -11.46
N SER A 170 10.76 -23.74 -11.82
CA SER A 170 10.82 -22.41 -11.22
C SER A 170 9.43 -21.81 -11.02
N GLU A 171 9.24 -21.09 -9.93
CA GLU A 171 8.05 -20.32 -9.60
C GLU A 171 8.43 -18.85 -9.49
N ILE A 172 7.74 -18.00 -10.25
CA ILE A 172 7.93 -16.56 -10.28
C ILE A 172 6.67 -15.93 -9.71
N MET A 173 6.82 -15.14 -8.64
CA MET A 173 5.73 -14.36 -8.06
C MET A 173 6.06 -12.88 -8.12
N VAL A 174 5.13 -12.07 -8.61
CA VAL A 174 5.23 -10.61 -8.61
C VAL A 174 4.46 -10.05 -7.43
N HIS A 175 5.12 -9.23 -6.63
CA HIS A 175 4.56 -8.60 -5.43
C HIS A 175 4.43 -7.09 -5.66
N ALA A 176 3.28 -6.52 -5.33
CA ALA A 176 3.09 -5.09 -5.13
C ALA A 176 3.26 -4.76 -3.65
N ILE A 177 3.97 -3.67 -3.35
CA ILE A 177 4.19 -3.23 -1.99
C ILE A 177 3.96 -1.72 -1.88
N VAL A 178 3.16 -1.31 -0.91
CA VAL A 178 2.96 0.11 -0.57
C VAL A 178 4.19 0.61 0.17
N THR A 179 4.97 1.50 -0.46
CA THR A 179 6.22 2.01 0.10
C THR A 179 6.12 3.44 0.62
N ASN A 180 5.07 4.17 0.22
CA ASN A 180 4.84 5.54 0.67
C ASN A 180 3.35 5.88 0.64
N ILE A 181 2.87 6.56 1.68
CA ILE A 181 1.54 7.14 1.76
C ILE A 181 1.74 8.61 2.12
N VAL A 182 1.41 9.51 1.20
CA VAL A 182 1.51 10.95 1.39
C VAL A 182 0.10 11.52 1.49
N LYS A 183 -0.27 11.93 2.71
CA LYS A 183 -1.50 12.68 2.95
C LYS A 183 -1.22 14.16 2.80
N PHE A 184 -2.07 14.85 2.05
CA PHE A 184 -2.05 16.30 1.98
C PHE A 184 -2.98 16.84 3.06
N ASP A 185 -2.43 17.04 4.25
CA ASP A 185 -3.15 17.79 5.28
C ASP A 185 -3.12 19.27 4.90
N ARG A 186 -4.30 19.90 4.87
CA ARG A 186 -4.38 21.36 4.95
C ARG A 186 -3.95 21.76 6.36
N ASN A 187 -2.66 21.78 6.64
CA ASN A 187 -2.16 22.71 7.63
C ASN A 187 -2.34 24.09 7.01
N CYS A 188 -3.47 24.71 7.33
CA CYS A 188 -3.57 26.16 7.34
C CYS A 188 -2.33 26.62 8.13
N GLY A 189 -1.37 27.24 7.46
CA GLY A 189 -0.16 27.70 8.10
C GLY A 189 -0.52 28.48 9.35
N ASP A 190 0.14 28.13 10.45
CA ASP A 190 0.31 29.01 11.59
C ASP A 190 0.94 30.31 11.09
N LEU A 191 0.10 31.24 10.64
CA LEU A 191 0.40 32.67 10.70
C LEU A 191 -0.17 33.14 12.03
N SER A 192 0.53 32.80 13.10
CA SER A 192 0.39 33.49 14.37
C SER A 192 0.84 34.94 14.19
N ASN A 193 -0.12 35.82 13.98
CA ASN A 193 -0.29 36.97 14.86
C ASN A 193 -1.72 37.50 14.74
N GLY A 194 -2.50 37.33 15.81
CA GLY A 194 -3.72 38.07 16.06
C GLY A 194 -5.05 37.33 15.85
N SER A 195 -5.50 36.70 16.93
CA SER A 195 -6.91 36.61 17.36
C SER A 195 -7.89 35.61 16.71
N LEU A 196 -8.60 34.93 17.63
CA LEU A 196 -9.85 34.16 17.53
C LEU A 196 -9.79 32.72 16.98
N LYS A 197 -9.57 31.80 17.92
CA LYS A 197 -9.85 30.35 17.84
C LYS A 197 -11.24 30.09 17.22
N ARG A 198 -11.28 29.61 15.98
CA ARG A 198 -12.51 29.02 15.41
C ARG A 198 -12.52 27.52 15.73
N LYS A 199 -13.38 27.14 16.68
CA LYS A 199 -13.61 25.75 17.09
C LYS A 199 -14.25 25.02 15.89
N CYS A 200 -13.52 24.12 15.24
CA CYS A 200 -14.11 23.18 14.28
C CYS A 200 -14.99 22.20 15.05
N VAL A 201 -16.29 22.48 15.13
CA VAL A 201 -17.31 21.53 15.55
C VAL A 201 -17.84 20.85 14.29
N GLY A 202 -17.48 19.59 14.09
CA GLY A 202 -18.06 18.76 13.04
C GLY A 202 -19.54 18.52 13.35
N PHE A 203 -20.42 19.12 12.57
CA PHE A 203 -21.84 18.79 12.58
C PHE A 203 -22.12 17.81 11.44
N ASN A 204 -22.29 16.54 11.79
CA ASN A 204 -23.10 15.61 10.99
C ASN A 204 -24.55 16.10 11.06
N GLY A 205 -25.18 16.39 9.92
CA GLY A 205 -26.56 16.87 9.91
C GLY A 205 -27.18 17.02 8.53
N ILE A 206 -27.80 15.93 8.08
CA ILE A 206 -29.06 15.81 7.31
C ILE A 206 -29.59 17.13 6.70
N ILE A 207 -29.68 17.14 5.36
CA ILE A 207 -30.31 18.18 4.54
C ILE A 207 -31.83 18.22 4.82
N PRO A 208 -32.43 19.36 5.25
CA PRO A 208 -33.86 19.56 5.17
C PRO A 208 -34.24 20.27 3.86
N SER A 209 -35.23 19.70 3.16
CA SER A 209 -35.86 20.29 1.98
C SER A 209 -36.61 21.58 2.34
N ARG A 210 -36.35 22.66 1.60
CA ARG A 210 -36.98 23.97 1.79
C ARG A 210 -38.43 23.95 1.30
N LYS A 211 -39.40 24.00 2.22
CA LYS A 211 -40.80 24.41 1.93
C LYS A 211 -40.92 25.92 2.13
N ARG A 212 -41.27 26.67 1.08
CA ARG A 212 -41.63 28.10 1.12
C ARG A 212 -43.03 28.25 1.75
N SER A 213 -43.15 29.03 2.82
CA SER A 213 -44.44 29.56 3.25
C SER A 213 -44.55 31.05 2.89
N ASN A 214 -45.54 31.39 2.07
CA ASN A 214 -45.96 32.76 1.81
C ASN A 214 -46.87 33.21 2.96
N GLY A 215 -46.56 34.35 3.58
CA GLY A 215 -47.43 35.01 4.56
C GLY A 215 -47.31 36.52 4.44
N ARG A 216 -48.23 37.13 3.68
CA ARG A 216 -48.48 38.58 3.70
C ARG A 216 -49.45 38.91 4.83
N LYS A 217 -49.14 39.93 5.65
CA LYS A 217 -50.13 40.75 6.36
C LYS A 217 -49.67 42.22 6.29
N PRO A 218 -50.50 43.17 5.83
CA PRO A 218 -50.19 44.60 5.92
C PRO A 218 -50.46 45.15 7.31
N ARG A 219 -49.68 46.17 7.67
CA ARG A 219 -49.74 46.92 8.93
C ARG A 219 -50.98 47.82 9.00
N VAL A 220 -51.51 47.95 10.21
CA VAL A 220 -52.42 49.02 10.64
C VAL A 220 -51.62 50.31 10.82
N LEU A 221 -52.15 51.43 10.35
CA LEU A 221 -51.74 52.79 10.70
C LEU A 221 -52.99 53.63 10.94
N ASN A 222 -53.04 54.26 12.13
CA ASN A 222 -54.11 55.12 12.65
C ASN A 222 -54.24 56.45 11.90
N GLY A 223 -55.43 57.07 11.98
CA GLY A 223 -55.60 58.50 11.75
C GLY A 223 -57.02 59.02 11.96
N ARG A 224 -57.24 59.68 13.11
CA ARG A 224 -58.26 60.68 13.50
C ARG A 224 -59.74 60.37 13.32
#